data_AF-A0AAE1SJF5-F1
#
_entry.id   AF-A0AAE1SJF5-F1
#
_cell.length_a   1.000
_cell.length_b   1.000
_cell.length_c   1.000
_cell.angle_alpha   90.00
_cell.angle_beta   90.00
_cell.angle_gamma   90.00
#
_symmetry.space_group_name_H-M   'P 1'
#
loop_
_entity.id
_entity.type
_entity.pdbx_description
1 polymer ?
#
loop_
_entity_poly.entity_id
_entity_poly.type
_entity_poly.pdbx_seq_one_letter_code
_entity_poly.pdbx_strand_id
1 'polypeptide(L)'
;MDGFHFDEIIKIRKVDADGKKYDKVSRTDAESNDGETSIQLDINSELTLCSEKSYRMVISTTLHMDGSTVTSYPYPPEGKTLADKFKYIVHGLVYKVSMDTSGPDKKVVVYVSFGGLQLMLKSDPLKTQKFKLDQTLFLLLRKMVK
;
A
#
# COMPACT_ATOMS: atom_id res chain seq x y z
N MET A 1 -5.42 1.48 -18.67
CA MET A 1 -4.64 0.96 -17.53
C MET A 1 -5.60 0.93 -16.34
N ASP A 2 -6.39 -0.14 -16.21
CA ASP A 2 -7.61 -0.12 -15.39
C ASP A 2 -7.64 -1.21 -14.30
N GLY A 3 -6.46 -1.69 -13.88
CA GLY A 3 -6.32 -2.87 -13.01
C GLY A 3 -5.94 -2.60 -11.55
N PHE A 4 -5.48 -1.38 -11.21
CA PHE A 4 -5.01 -1.09 -9.86
C PHE A 4 -6.17 -0.79 -8.90
N HIS A 5 -5.96 -1.20 -7.65
CA HIS A 5 -6.83 -0.90 -6.52
C HIS A 5 -6.49 0.48 -5.93
N PHE A 6 -5.22 0.86 -6.05
CA PHE A 6 -4.70 2.16 -5.65
C PHE A 6 -3.47 2.48 -6.50
N ASP A 7 -3.33 3.71 -6.97
CA ASP A 7 -2.14 4.21 -7.67
C ASP A 7 -2.05 5.72 -7.49
N GLU A 8 -1.44 6.15 -6.38
CA GLU A 8 -1.30 7.57 -6.06
C GLU A 8 0.08 7.89 -5.48
N ILE A 9 0.43 9.17 -5.50
CA ILE A 9 1.57 9.68 -4.74
C ILE A 9 1.11 9.96 -3.32
N ILE A 10 1.78 9.34 -2.36
CA ILE A 10 1.56 9.51 -0.94
C ILE A 10 2.69 10.33 -0.34
N LYS A 11 2.36 11.18 0.62
CA LYS A 11 3.31 12.02 1.36
C LYS A 11 3.42 11.51 2.80
N ILE A 12 4.63 11.22 3.24
CA ILE A 12 4.89 10.81 4.62
C ILE A 12 4.72 12.04 5.52
N ARG A 13 3.85 11.92 6.54
CA ARG A 13 3.58 12.96 7.53
C ARG A 13 4.38 12.72 8.80
N LYS A 14 4.37 11.49 9.30
CA LYS A 14 5.05 11.09 10.52
C LYS A 14 5.64 9.70 10.36
N VAL A 15 6.71 9.44 11.11
CA VAL A 15 7.36 8.14 11.22
C VAL A 15 7.53 7.88 12.71
N ASP A 16 7.06 6.72 13.18
CA ASP A 16 7.17 6.28 14.57
C ASP A 16 6.65 7.33 15.57
N ALA A 17 5.41 7.81 15.34
CA ALA A 17 4.80 8.87 16.14
C ALA A 17 4.70 8.55 17.65
N ASP A 18 4.53 7.27 17.98
CA ASP A 18 4.52 6.75 19.36
C ASP A 18 5.93 6.36 19.86
N GLY A 19 6.97 6.79 19.17
CA GLY A 19 8.34 6.31 19.35
C GLY A 19 8.62 5.00 18.61
N LYS A 20 9.91 4.74 18.38
CA LYS A 20 10.37 3.52 17.70
C LYS A 20 10.20 2.32 18.65
N LYS A 21 9.26 1.44 18.32
CA LYS A 21 8.95 0.23 19.10
C LYS A 21 9.72 -1.01 18.65
N TYR A 22 10.14 -1.03 17.38
CA TYR A 22 10.82 -2.17 16.76
C TYR A 22 12.07 -1.71 16.03
N ASP A 23 13.15 -2.50 16.11
CA ASP A 23 14.43 -2.10 15.52
C ASP A 23 14.39 -2.02 13.99
N LYS A 24 13.69 -2.97 13.36
CA LYS A 24 13.65 -3.18 11.90
C LYS A 24 12.32 -2.83 11.25
N VAL A 25 11.35 -2.34 12.03
CA VAL A 25 10.03 -1.98 11.53
C VAL A 25 9.72 -0.56 11.98
N SER A 26 9.34 0.28 11.03
CA SER A 26 8.85 1.63 11.31
C SER A 26 7.40 1.75 10.87
N ARG A 27 6.60 2.43 11.69
CA ARG A 27 5.22 2.79 11.37
C ARG A 27 5.19 4.17 10.74
N THR A 28 4.67 4.26 9.53
CA THR A 28 4.58 5.51 8.78
C THR A 28 3.13 5.96 8.65
N ASP A 29 2.87 7.20 9.01
CA ASP A 29 1.59 7.85 8.72
C ASP A 29 1.78 8.70 7.46
N ALA A 30 0.95 8.47 6.46
CA ALA A 30 0.99 9.10 5.17
C ALA A 30 -0.40 9.53 4.69
N GLU A 31 -0.40 10.38 3.68
CA GLU A 31 -1.61 10.95 3.11
C GLU A 31 -1.49 11.04 1.60
N SER A 32 -2.60 10.83 0.87
CA SER A 32 -2.63 11.08 -0.57
C SER A 32 -2.35 12.56 -0.89
N ASN A 33 -1.97 12.83 -2.14
CA ASN A 33 -1.65 14.18 -2.57
C ASN A 33 -2.86 15.14 -2.51
N ASP A 34 -4.08 14.61 -2.68
CA ASP A 34 -5.35 15.34 -2.58
C ASP A 34 -5.91 15.45 -1.14
N GLY A 35 -5.30 14.75 -0.18
CA GLY A 35 -5.73 14.72 1.21
C GLY A 35 -6.94 13.85 1.53
N GLU A 36 -7.48 13.13 0.54
CA GLU A 36 -8.70 12.33 0.75
C GLU A 36 -8.45 10.95 1.35
N THR A 37 -7.21 10.46 1.25
CA THR A 37 -6.80 9.12 1.70
C THR A 37 -5.76 9.23 2.80
N SER A 38 -6.10 8.73 3.98
CA SER A 38 -5.15 8.55 5.09
C SER A 38 -4.62 7.12 5.08
N ILE A 39 -3.30 6.99 5.30
CA ILE A 39 -2.59 5.72 5.21
C ILE A 39 -1.73 5.59 6.46
N GLN A 40 -1.80 4.43 7.11
CA GLN A 40 -0.83 4.01 8.12
C GLN A 40 -0.21 2.70 7.68
N LEU A 41 1.10 2.67 7.52
CA LEU A 41 1.82 1.54 6.95
C LEU A 41 3.05 1.19 7.77
N ASP A 42 3.14 -0.07 8.18
CA ASP A 42 4.34 -0.67 8.74
C ASP A 42 5.28 -1.10 7.60
N ILE A 43 6.53 -0.64 7.62
CA ILE A 43 7.55 -0.98 6.63
C ILE A 43 8.80 -1.51 7.29
N ASN A 44 9.51 -2.40 6.59
CA ASN A 44 10.85 -2.78 6.98
C ASN A 44 11.80 -1.59 6.76
N SER A 45 12.28 -1.01 7.85
CA SER A 45 13.12 0.20 7.85
C SER A 45 14.53 -0.04 7.30
N GLU A 46 14.99 -1.31 7.21
CA GLU A 46 16.27 -1.68 6.59
C GLU A 46 16.20 -1.65 5.05
N LEU A 47 15.02 -1.87 4.46
CA LEU A 47 14.84 -1.94 3.00
C LEU A 47 14.57 -0.58 2.36
N THR A 48 13.91 0.33 3.09
CA THR A 48 13.61 1.67 2.61
C THR A 48 13.88 2.68 3.71
N LEU A 49 14.88 3.53 3.50
CA LEU A 49 15.18 4.64 4.40
C LEU A 49 13.99 5.62 4.42
N CYS A 50 13.33 5.76 5.56
CA CYS A 50 12.21 6.68 5.81
C CYS A 50 12.58 8.18 5.65
N SER A 51 13.77 8.52 5.14
CA SER A 51 14.23 9.90 4.96
C SER A 51 13.45 10.67 3.88
N GLU A 52 12.71 9.96 3.04
CA GLU A 52 11.98 10.56 1.92
C GLU A 52 10.55 10.96 2.28
N LYS A 53 10.12 12.09 1.74
CA LYS A 53 8.81 12.67 2.04
C LYS A 53 7.70 12.18 1.12
N SER A 54 8.01 11.54 -0.01
CA SER A 54 6.99 11.15 -1.00
C SER A 54 7.31 9.88 -1.76
N TYR A 55 6.30 9.03 -1.90
CA TYR A 55 6.37 7.74 -2.58
C TYR A 55 5.19 7.61 -3.54
N ARG A 56 5.40 6.99 -4.70
CA ARG A 56 4.29 6.43 -5.48
C ARG A 56 3.95 5.08 -4.87
N MET A 57 2.71 4.93 -4.45
CA MET A 57 2.16 3.72 -3.87
C MET A 57 1.15 3.12 -4.81
N VAL A 58 1.36 1.85 -5.15
CA VAL A 58 0.46 1.08 -6.01
C VAL A 58 0.01 -0.18 -5.27
N ILE A 59 -1.29 -0.46 -5.32
CA ILE A 59 -1.88 -1.70 -4.83
C ILE A 59 -2.55 -2.42 -6.00
N SER A 60 -2.21 -3.70 -6.17
CA SER A 60 -2.68 -4.52 -7.29
C SER A 60 -2.88 -5.98 -6.85
N THR A 61 -3.75 -6.72 -7.53
CA THR A 61 -3.85 -8.19 -7.39
C THR A 61 -2.76 -8.93 -8.17
N THR A 62 -2.00 -8.23 -9.01
CA THR A 62 -0.99 -8.83 -9.88
C THR A 62 0.22 -7.91 -10.12
N LEU A 63 1.35 -8.53 -10.43
CA LEU A 63 2.60 -7.90 -10.85
C LEU A 63 2.77 -7.83 -12.37
N HIS A 64 1.90 -8.51 -13.14
CA HIS A 64 1.92 -8.47 -14.59
C HIS A 64 1.46 -7.12 -15.12
N MET A 65 2.14 -6.59 -16.13
CA MET A 65 1.80 -5.30 -16.75
C MET A 65 0.45 -5.31 -17.47
N ASP A 66 0.01 -6.49 -17.93
CA ASP A 66 -1.23 -6.71 -18.67
C ASP A 66 -2.44 -6.97 -17.76
N GLY A 67 -2.24 -7.10 -16.44
CA GLY A 67 -3.32 -7.39 -15.49
C GLY A 67 -3.68 -8.87 -15.33
N SER A 68 -2.95 -9.80 -15.96
CA SER A 68 -3.15 -11.25 -15.79
C SER A 68 -2.83 -11.72 -14.37
N THR A 69 -3.43 -12.81 -13.91
CA THR A 69 -3.23 -13.33 -12.54
C THR A 69 -1.84 -13.96 -12.37
N VAL A 70 -1.22 -13.74 -11.21
CA VAL A 70 0.04 -14.41 -10.87
C VAL A 70 -0.27 -15.86 -10.50
N THR A 71 0.09 -16.82 -11.37
CA THR A 71 -0.21 -18.24 -11.18
C THR A 71 0.89 -19.02 -10.44
N SER A 72 2.13 -18.49 -10.38
CA SER A 72 3.22 -19.08 -9.60
C SER A 72 4.32 -18.04 -9.26
N TYR A 73 4.97 -18.19 -8.10
CA TYR A 73 6.14 -17.39 -7.69
C TYR A 73 7.24 -18.32 -7.14
N PRO A 74 8.54 -18.13 -7.48
CA PRO A 74 9.06 -17.19 -8.46
C PRO A 74 8.99 -17.78 -9.88
N TYR A 75 8.02 -17.33 -10.69
CA TYR A 75 8.06 -17.57 -12.13
C TYR A 75 8.98 -16.50 -12.74
N PRO A 76 9.96 -16.84 -13.60
CA PRO A 76 10.66 -15.84 -14.38
C PRO A 76 9.68 -15.38 -15.48
N PRO A 77 9.07 -14.19 -15.36
CA PRO A 77 8.30 -13.70 -16.49
C PRO A 77 9.33 -13.34 -17.57
N GLU A 78 9.22 -13.96 -18.74
CA GLU A 78 9.88 -13.43 -19.92
C GLU A 78 9.29 -12.04 -20.20
N GLY A 79 9.98 -10.99 -19.75
CA GLY A 79 9.60 -9.60 -20.00
C GLY A 79 9.63 -8.68 -18.78
N LYS A 80 9.40 -7.38 -19.03
CA LYS A 80 9.38 -6.34 -17.99
C LYS A 80 8.09 -6.44 -17.17
N THR A 81 8.23 -6.47 -15.85
CA THR A 81 7.09 -6.50 -14.91
C THR A 81 6.89 -5.16 -14.22
N LEU A 82 5.79 -5.01 -13.47
CA LEU A 82 5.65 -3.88 -12.57
C LEU A 82 6.82 -3.86 -11.57
N ALA A 83 7.25 -5.03 -11.09
CA ALA A 83 8.29 -5.15 -10.07
C ALA A 83 9.60 -4.42 -10.44
N ASP A 84 9.98 -4.40 -11.72
CA ASP A 84 11.21 -3.73 -12.19
C ASP A 84 11.22 -2.22 -11.92
N LYS A 85 10.04 -1.61 -11.72
CA LYS A 85 9.90 -0.17 -11.48
C LYS A 85 9.82 0.20 -10.00
N PHE A 86 9.59 -0.76 -9.11
CA PHE A 86 9.40 -0.51 -7.67
C PHE A 86 10.57 -1.08 -6.87
N LYS A 87 10.85 -0.48 -5.72
CA LYS A 87 11.97 -0.88 -4.86
C LYS A 87 11.54 -1.71 -3.66
N TYR A 88 10.28 -1.58 -3.28
CA TYR A 88 9.69 -2.31 -2.17
C TYR A 88 8.40 -2.95 -2.66
N ILE A 89 8.34 -4.27 -2.55
CA ILE A 89 7.21 -5.09 -3.00
C ILE A 89 6.92 -6.10 -1.92
N VAL A 90 5.68 -6.11 -1.44
CA VAL A 90 5.22 -7.07 -0.44
C VAL A 90 3.86 -7.62 -0.83
N HIS A 91 3.62 -8.88 -0.51
CA HIS A 91 2.36 -9.58 -0.79
C HIS A 91 1.61 -9.83 0.52
N GLY A 92 0.31 -9.60 0.52
CA GLY A 92 -0.49 -9.61 1.74
C GLY A 92 -1.96 -9.91 1.50
N LEU A 93 -2.72 -9.99 2.59
CA LEU A 93 -4.13 -10.36 2.62
C LEU A 93 -4.96 -9.22 3.23
N VAL A 94 -6.06 -8.86 2.57
CA VAL A 94 -7.09 -7.98 3.14
C VAL A 94 -7.86 -8.78 4.18
N TYR A 95 -7.63 -8.49 5.46
CA TYR A 95 -8.25 -9.25 6.56
C TYR A 95 -9.42 -8.50 7.20
N LYS A 96 -9.61 -7.21 6.89
CA LYS A 96 -10.75 -6.43 7.40
C LYS A 96 -11.08 -5.28 6.48
N VAL A 97 -12.37 -5.09 6.23
CA VAL A 97 -12.93 -3.89 5.60
C VAL A 97 -14.06 -3.40 6.50
N SER A 98 -14.04 -2.12 6.86
CA SER A 98 -15.04 -1.52 7.74
C SER A 98 -15.46 -0.14 7.26
N MET A 99 -16.68 0.27 7.56
CA MET A 99 -17.13 1.64 7.35
C MET A 99 -16.81 2.45 8.61
N ASP A 100 -16.20 3.62 8.42
CA ASP A 100 -16.01 4.62 9.46
C ASP A 100 -17.13 5.65 9.39
N THR A 101 -17.95 5.67 10.45
CA THR A 101 -19.10 6.58 10.61
C THR A 101 -18.85 7.65 11.68
N SER A 102 -17.60 7.82 12.13
CA SER A 102 -17.25 8.80 13.16
C SER A 102 -17.28 10.24 12.66
N GLY A 103 -17.23 10.46 11.34
CA GLY A 103 -17.27 11.78 10.71
C GLY A 103 -18.56 12.04 9.93
N PRO A 104 -18.76 13.29 9.48
CA PRO A 104 -19.90 13.66 8.63
C PRO A 104 -19.89 12.91 7.29
N ASP A 105 -18.70 12.62 6.78
CA ASP A 105 -18.50 11.87 5.54
C ASP A 105 -18.26 10.38 5.83
N LYS A 106 -18.99 9.52 5.13
CA LYS A 106 -18.80 8.07 5.20
C LYS A 106 -17.47 7.70 4.54
N LYS A 107 -16.53 7.17 5.30
CA LYS A 107 -15.25 6.65 4.78
C LYS A 107 -15.20 5.13 4.93
N VAL A 108 -14.43 4.48 4.07
CA VAL A 108 -14.13 3.04 4.18
C VAL A 108 -12.70 2.91 4.67
N VAL A 109 -12.49 1.98 5.60
CA VAL A 109 -11.19 1.62 6.14
C VAL A 109 -10.88 0.18 5.73
N VAL A 110 -9.82 0.02 4.97
CA VAL A 110 -9.29 -1.27 4.52
C VAL A 110 -8.04 -1.59 5.33
N TYR A 111 -7.97 -2.82 5.86
CA TYR A 111 -6.81 -3.33 6.55
C TYR A 111 -6.20 -4.49 5.78
N VAL A 112 -4.88 -4.43 5.57
CA VAL A 112 -4.10 -5.43 4.85
C VAL A 112 -2.93 -5.86 5.71
N SER A 113 -2.68 -7.17 5.79
CA SER A 113 -1.53 -7.74 6.50
C SER A 113 -0.55 -8.34 5.51
N PHE A 114 0.71 -7.89 5.57
CA PHE A 114 1.84 -8.39 4.77
C PHE A 114 2.75 -9.24 5.66
N GLY A 115 2.24 -10.38 6.13
CA GLY A 115 3.00 -11.29 7.01
C GLY A 115 3.33 -10.70 8.38
N GLY A 116 2.45 -9.85 8.92
CA GLY A 116 2.62 -9.18 10.21
C GLY A 116 2.79 -7.66 10.09
N LEU A 117 3.33 -7.16 8.97
CA LEU A 117 3.34 -5.72 8.67
C LEU A 117 1.93 -5.26 8.30
N GLN A 118 1.42 -4.24 8.99
CA GLN A 118 0.05 -3.78 8.81
C GLN A 118 -0.02 -2.59 7.85
N LEU A 119 -1.09 -2.55 7.06
CA LEU A 119 -1.55 -1.37 6.33
C LEU A 119 -3.00 -1.08 6.72
N MET A 120 -3.26 0.17 7.09
CA MET A 120 -4.60 0.74 7.20
C MET A 120 -4.72 1.84 6.15
N LEU A 121 -5.71 1.70 5.26
CA LEU A 121 -6.05 2.69 4.24
C LEU A 121 -7.47 3.16 4.47
N LYS A 122 -7.63 4.44 4.78
CA LYS A 122 -8.92 5.10 5.00
C LYS A 122 -9.17 6.08 3.87
N SER A 123 -10.22 5.87 3.08
CA SER A 123 -10.55 6.73 1.94
C SER A 123 -12.05 6.70 1.61
N ASP A 124 -12.43 7.40 0.55
CA ASP A 124 -13.79 7.42 0.03
C ASP A 124 -14.24 6.01 -0.46
N PRO A 125 -15.54 5.65 -0.32
CA PRO A 125 -16.07 4.40 -0.87
C PRO A 125 -15.73 4.17 -2.35
N LEU A 126 -15.72 5.23 -3.19
CA LEU A 126 -15.41 5.11 -4.61
C LEU A 126 -13.97 4.69 -4.87
N LYS A 127 -13.01 5.17 -4.06
CA LYS A 127 -11.59 4.81 -4.14
C LYS A 127 -11.32 3.41 -3.59
N THR A 128 -12.18 2.90 -2.72
CA THR A 128 -11.99 1.61 -2.01
C THR A 128 -12.87 0.47 -2.55
N GLN A 129 -13.73 0.74 -3.54
CA GLN A 129 -14.69 -0.22 -4.09
C GLN A 129 -14.09 -1.55 -4.60
N LYS A 130 -12.81 -1.54 -5.02
CA LYS A 130 -12.15 -2.73 -5.56
C LYS A 130 -11.64 -3.68 -4.46
N PHE A 131 -11.47 -3.19 -3.22
CA PHE A 131 -10.96 -3.99 -2.11
C PHE A 131 -12.04 -4.91 -1.55
N LYS A 132 -11.72 -6.19 -1.43
CA LYS A 132 -12.61 -7.22 -0.87
C LYS A 132 -11.94 -7.94 0.29
N LEU A 133 -12.75 -8.40 1.24
CA LEU A 133 -12.28 -9.28 2.31
C LEU A 133 -11.69 -10.57 1.71
N ASP A 134 -10.65 -11.10 2.36
CA ASP A 134 -9.91 -12.30 1.98
C ASP A 134 -9.22 -12.22 0.61
N GLN A 135 -9.08 -11.00 0.06
CA GLN A 135 -8.36 -10.75 -1.18
C GLN A 135 -6.86 -10.64 -0.94
N THR A 136 -6.06 -11.29 -1.77
CA THR A 136 -4.61 -11.16 -1.76
C THR A 136 -4.16 -10.01 -2.67
N LEU A 137 -3.23 -9.18 -2.19
CA LEU A 137 -2.77 -7.97 -2.86
C LEU A 137 -1.26 -7.83 -2.77
N PHE A 138 -0.68 -7.22 -3.80
CA PHE A 138 0.68 -6.69 -3.81
C PHE A 138 0.64 -5.20 -3.49
N LEU A 139 1.49 -4.79 -2.54
CA LEU A 139 1.86 -3.41 -2.31
C LEU A 139 3.20 -3.14 -2.97
N LEU A 140 3.25 -2.12 -3.82
CA LEU A 140 4.45 -1.68 -4.50
C LEU A 140 4.74 -0.22 -4.14
N LEU A 141 5.94 0.07 -3.66
CA LEU A 141 6.40 1.42 -3.35
C LEU A 141 7.63 1.80 -4.17
N ARG A 142 7.59 3.00 -4.71
CA ARG A 142 8.70 3.63 -5.40
C ARG A 142 8.91 5.03 -4.85
N LYS A 143 10.12 5.32 -4.40
CA LYS A 143 10.54 6.67 -4.02
C LYS A 143 10.30 7.64 -5.18
N MET A 144 9.71 8.79 -4.89
CA MET A 144 9.65 9.90 -5.84
C MET A 144 10.88 10.77 -5.61
N VAL A 145 11.81 10.75 -6.56
CA VAL A 145 12.95 11.67 -6.57
C VAL A 145 12.44 13.01 -7.10
N LYS A 146 12.68 14.09 -6.36
CA LYS A 146 12.48 15.45 -6.87
C LYS A 146 13.53 15.77 -7.92
#